data_AF-A0A957Q7V4-F1
#
_entry.id   AF-A0A957Q7V4-F1
#
_cell.length_a   1.000
_cell.length_b   1.000
_cell.length_c   1.000
_cell.angle_alpha   90.00
_cell.angle_beta   90.00
_cell.angle_gamma   90.00
#
_symmetry.space_group_name_H-M   'P 1'
#
loop_
_entity.id
_entity.type
_entity.pdbx_description
1 polymer ?
#
loop_
_entity_poly.entity_id
_entity_poly.type
_entity_poly.pdbx_seq_one_letter_code
_entity_poly.pdbx_strand_id
1 'polypeptide(L)'
;MKPYSARIAQLNPRHDYHEIVQLLTFHVFPWDIERALEFALFRTYAVPSISGLLAQTGEFTRRPRKRYDDTELILYEILEHGFDSDRGRRALRRMNQMHGRFAITNDDFLYVLSTFIFEPIRWIARFGWRPLTP
;
A
#
# COMPACT_ATOMS: atom_id res chain seq x y z
N MET A 1 -3.47 -16.90 21.12
CA MET A 1 -3.05 -16.21 19.87
C MET A 1 -4.30 -16.06 18.99
N LYS A 2 -4.60 -14.86 18.45
CA LYS A 2 -5.77 -14.67 17.56
C LYS A 2 -5.69 -15.68 16.39
N PRO A 3 -6.81 -16.23 15.89
CA PRO A 3 -6.81 -17.32 14.91
C PRO A 3 -5.98 -17.00 13.65
N TYR A 4 -6.05 -15.77 13.17
CA TYR A 4 -5.29 -15.33 11.98
C TYR A 4 -3.78 -15.28 12.20
N SER A 5 -3.29 -15.00 13.40
CA SER A 5 -1.85 -15.05 13.70
C SER A 5 -1.32 -16.48 13.74
N ALA A 6 -2.15 -17.44 14.19
CA ALA A 6 -1.80 -18.86 14.11
C ALA A 6 -1.74 -19.34 12.66
N ARG A 7 -2.68 -18.90 11.81
CA ARG A 7 -2.70 -19.20 10.38
C ARG A 7 -1.46 -18.67 9.67
N ILE A 8 -1.11 -17.39 9.86
CA ILE A 8 0.09 -16.78 9.25
C ILE A 8 1.36 -17.59 9.55
N ALA A 9 1.52 -18.08 10.79
CA ALA A 9 2.69 -18.86 11.18
C ALA A 9 2.82 -20.23 10.47
N GLN A 10 1.78 -20.70 9.77
CA GLN A 10 1.77 -21.95 9.01
C GLN A 10 1.97 -21.74 7.50
N LEU A 11 1.98 -20.48 7.04
CA LEU A 11 2.08 -20.12 5.62
C LEU A 11 3.53 -19.99 5.18
N ASN A 12 3.81 -20.32 3.91
CA ASN A 12 5.12 -20.14 3.31
C ASN A 12 5.20 -18.77 2.63
N PRO A 13 6.09 -17.84 3.08
CA PRO A 13 6.15 -16.49 2.55
C PRO A 13 6.54 -16.40 1.06
N ARG A 14 7.11 -17.45 0.47
CA ARG A 14 7.43 -17.48 -0.97
C ARG A 14 6.23 -17.84 -1.86
N HIS A 15 5.23 -18.51 -1.31
CA HIS A 15 4.08 -19.01 -2.07
C HIS A 15 2.76 -18.37 -1.62
N ASP A 16 2.63 -18.09 -0.33
CA ASP A 16 1.41 -17.64 0.32
C ASP A 16 1.47 -16.16 0.71
N TYR A 17 2.39 -15.38 0.12
CA TYR A 17 2.59 -13.95 0.43
C TYR A 17 1.29 -13.15 0.34
N HIS A 18 0.42 -13.50 -0.61
CA HIS A 18 -0.86 -12.81 -0.79
C HIS A 18 -1.78 -13.03 0.41
N GLU A 19 -1.98 -14.28 0.84
CA GLU A 19 -2.78 -14.61 2.03
C GLU A 19 -2.16 -13.98 3.29
N ILE A 20 -0.83 -14.03 3.44
CA ILE A 20 -0.14 -13.40 4.58
C ILE A 20 -0.44 -11.91 4.66
N VAL A 21 -0.27 -11.16 3.56
CA VAL A 21 -0.50 -9.72 3.54
C VAL A 21 -1.99 -9.40 3.76
N GLN A 22 -2.90 -10.21 3.22
CA GLN A 22 -4.34 -10.06 3.50
C GLN A 22 -4.66 -10.24 4.97
N LEU A 23 -4.17 -11.31 5.60
CA LEU A 23 -4.44 -11.58 7.02
C LEU A 23 -3.84 -10.49 7.91
N LEU A 24 -2.63 -10.02 7.59
CA LEU A 24 -2.02 -8.90 8.29
C LEU A 24 -2.88 -7.63 8.16
N THR A 25 -3.30 -7.29 6.94
CA THR A 25 -4.00 -6.04 6.63
C THR A 25 -5.45 -6.03 7.09
N PHE A 26 -6.20 -7.13 6.96
CA PHE A 26 -7.64 -7.10 7.24
C PHE A 26 -8.01 -7.61 8.63
N HIS A 27 -7.10 -8.31 9.31
CA HIS A 27 -7.46 -9.02 10.54
C HIS A 27 -6.51 -8.81 11.71
N VAL A 28 -5.19 -8.76 11.48
CA VAL A 28 -4.22 -8.71 12.57
C VAL A 28 -3.85 -7.28 12.94
N PHE A 29 -3.62 -6.43 11.95
CA PHE A 29 -3.13 -5.04 12.09
C PHE A 29 -3.90 -4.06 11.19
N PRO A 30 -5.26 -4.11 11.10
CA PRO A 30 -5.99 -3.29 10.12
C PRO A 30 -5.79 -1.80 10.32
N TRP A 31 -5.95 -1.32 11.56
CA TRP A 31 -5.74 0.07 11.87
C TRP A 31 -4.26 0.48 11.70
N ASP A 32 -3.32 -0.34 12.16
CA ASP A 32 -1.89 -0.03 12.11
C ASP A 32 -1.37 0.06 10.66
N ILE A 33 -1.74 -0.88 9.80
CA ILE A 33 -1.29 -0.90 8.40
C ILE A 33 -1.90 0.27 7.63
N GLU A 34 -3.18 0.55 7.82
CA GLU A 34 -3.83 1.69 7.16
C GLU A 34 -3.15 3.01 7.54
N ARG A 35 -2.93 3.26 8.85
CA ARG A 35 -2.23 4.48 9.32
C ARG A 35 -0.79 4.53 8.84
N ALA A 36 -0.08 3.40 8.82
CA ALA A 36 1.29 3.36 8.30
C ALA A 36 1.37 3.73 6.81
N LEU A 37 0.42 3.27 5.99
CA LEU A 37 0.36 3.60 4.57
C LEU A 37 0.00 5.07 4.31
N GLU A 38 -0.84 5.68 5.15
CA GLU A 38 -1.06 7.13 5.10
C GLU A 38 0.22 7.93 5.34
N PHE A 39 1.02 7.53 6.34
CA PHE A 39 2.32 8.15 6.59
C PHE A 39 3.33 7.83 5.48
N ALA A 40 3.29 6.64 4.88
CA ALA A 40 4.10 6.29 3.72
C ALA A 40 3.82 7.25 2.54
N LEU A 41 2.54 7.57 2.30
CA LEU A 41 2.13 8.55 1.31
C LEU A 41 2.59 9.96 1.70
N PHE A 42 2.45 10.35 2.96
CA PHE A 42 2.87 11.67 3.44
C PHE A 42 4.36 11.94 3.19
N ARG A 43 5.23 10.92 3.32
CA ARG A 43 6.67 11.03 3.02
C ARG A 43 6.96 11.35 1.55
N THR A 44 6.05 11.03 0.63
CA THR A 44 6.21 11.36 -0.79
C THR A 44 6.08 12.86 -1.05
N TYR A 45 5.40 13.60 -0.17
CA TYR A 45 5.24 15.05 -0.28
C TYR A 45 6.55 15.81 -0.02
N ALA A 46 7.53 15.16 0.61
CA ALA A 46 8.84 15.72 0.88
C ALA A 46 9.84 15.50 -0.28
N VAL A 47 9.47 14.79 -1.34
CA VAL A 47 10.34 14.55 -2.51
C VAL A 47 9.96 15.54 -3.63
N PRO A 48 10.84 16.47 -4.04
CA PRO A 48 10.47 17.54 -4.97
C PRO A 48 9.92 17.09 -6.33
N SER A 49 10.46 16.02 -6.92
CA SER A 49 9.97 15.43 -8.18
C SER A 49 8.52 14.95 -8.04
N ILE A 50 8.23 14.23 -6.95
CA ILE A 50 6.89 13.69 -6.68
C ILE A 50 5.93 14.80 -6.27
N SER A 51 6.29 15.63 -5.30
CA SER A 51 5.43 16.69 -4.77
C SER A 51 5.08 17.74 -5.82
N GLY A 52 6.02 18.08 -6.71
CA GLY A 52 5.79 18.94 -7.86
C GLY A 52 4.71 18.38 -8.79
N LEU A 53 4.79 17.09 -9.14
CA LEU A 53 3.76 16.43 -9.94
C LEU A 53 2.42 16.40 -9.21
N LEU A 54 2.39 16.01 -7.94
CA LEU A 54 1.17 15.96 -7.13
C LEU A 54 0.48 17.34 -7.07
N ALA A 55 1.25 18.41 -6.85
CA ALA A 55 0.75 19.77 -6.85
C ALA A 55 0.13 20.17 -8.21
N GLN A 56 0.80 19.82 -9.32
CA GLN A 56 0.29 20.10 -10.68
C GLN A 56 -1.04 19.41 -10.97
N THR A 57 -1.28 18.20 -10.44
CA THR A 57 -2.59 17.54 -10.60
C THR A 57 -3.73 18.33 -9.96
N GLY A 58 -3.45 19.07 -8.87
CA GLY A 58 -4.44 19.79 -8.08
C GLY A 58 -5.40 18.89 -7.27
N GLU A 59 -5.22 17.56 -7.29
CA GLU A 59 -6.14 16.65 -6.60
C GLU A 59 -6.07 16.78 -5.07
N PHE A 60 -4.88 17.02 -4.52
CA PHE A 60 -4.69 17.21 -3.08
C PHE A 60 -5.21 18.56 -2.55
N THR A 61 -5.53 19.52 -3.43
CA THR A 61 -6.10 20.82 -3.03
C THR A 61 -7.59 20.90 -3.35
N ARG A 62 -8.01 20.41 -4.52
CA ARG A 62 -9.40 20.55 -5.00
C ARG A 62 -10.29 19.39 -4.58
N ARG A 63 -9.75 18.16 -4.52
CA ARG A 63 -10.53 16.93 -4.30
C ARG A 63 -9.80 15.94 -3.36
N PRO A 64 -9.29 16.38 -2.20
CA PRO A 64 -8.42 15.55 -1.36
C PRO A 64 -9.07 14.24 -0.89
N ARG A 65 -10.34 14.28 -0.48
CA ARG A 65 -11.08 13.08 -0.04
C ARG A 65 -11.21 12.07 -1.17
N LYS A 66 -11.72 12.51 -2.33
CA LYS A 66 -11.83 11.65 -3.51
C LYS A 66 -10.48 11.05 -3.90
N ARG A 67 -9.41 11.84 -3.87
CA ARG A 67 -8.05 11.38 -4.22
C ARG A 67 -7.57 10.30 -3.26
N TYR A 68 -7.88 10.43 -1.97
CA TYR A 68 -7.61 9.41 -0.95
C TYR A 68 -8.41 8.14 -1.23
N ASP A 69 -9.74 8.26 -1.33
CA ASP A 69 -10.66 7.13 -1.55
C ASP A 69 -10.32 6.37 -2.85
N ASP A 70 -10.00 7.08 -3.94
CA ASP A 70 -9.61 6.45 -5.22
C ASP A 70 -8.31 5.63 -5.09
N THR A 71 -7.34 6.10 -4.29
CA THR A 71 -6.10 5.36 -4.03
C THR A 71 -6.36 4.15 -3.16
N GLU A 72 -7.19 4.31 -2.13
CA GLU A 72 -7.57 3.22 -1.26
C GLU A 72 -8.26 2.10 -2.05
N LEU A 73 -9.29 2.45 -2.82
CA LEU A 73 -10.06 1.49 -3.62
C LEU A 73 -9.20 0.71 -4.61
N ILE A 74 -8.30 1.39 -5.35
CA ILE A 74 -7.48 0.69 -6.35
C ILE A 74 -6.44 -0.24 -5.71
N LEU A 75 -5.89 0.14 -4.55
CA LEU A 75 -4.94 -0.69 -3.82
C LEU A 75 -5.62 -1.91 -3.21
N TYR A 76 -6.79 -1.72 -2.58
CA TYR A 76 -7.54 -2.82 -2.00
C TYR A 76 -8.11 -3.77 -3.06
N GLU A 77 -8.46 -3.30 -4.25
CA GLU A 77 -8.85 -4.17 -5.36
C GLU A 77 -7.72 -5.15 -5.74
N ILE A 78 -6.46 -4.70 -5.69
CA ILE A 78 -5.29 -5.54 -5.95
C ILE A 78 -5.03 -6.47 -4.76
N LEU A 79 -5.10 -5.93 -3.53
CA LEU A 79 -4.81 -6.69 -2.32
C LEU A 79 -5.87 -7.75 -2.01
N GLU A 80 -7.15 -7.48 -2.22
CA GLU A 80 -8.25 -8.40 -1.93
C GLU A 80 -8.31 -9.55 -2.95
N HIS A 81 -8.01 -9.29 -4.22
CA HIS A 81 -8.15 -10.29 -5.27
C HIS A 81 -6.83 -10.90 -5.73
N GLY A 82 -5.71 -10.33 -5.36
CA GLY A 82 -4.39 -10.74 -5.82
C GLY A 82 -4.15 -10.32 -7.26
N PHE A 83 -2.89 -10.06 -7.60
CA PHE A 83 -2.50 -9.51 -8.90
C PHE A 83 -2.66 -10.49 -10.07
N ASP A 84 -2.87 -11.79 -9.82
CA ASP A 84 -3.11 -12.79 -10.85
C ASP A 84 -4.59 -12.96 -11.23
N SER A 85 -5.51 -12.46 -10.41
CA SER A 85 -6.93 -12.49 -10.71
C SER A 85 -7.30 -11.51 -11.81
N ASP A 86 -8.42 -11.75 -12.51
CA ASP A 86 -8.93 -10.81 -13.51
C ASP A 86 -9.21 -9.42 -12.92
N ARG A 87 -9.70 -9.36 -11.68
CA ARG A 87 -9.95 -8.10 -10.95
C ARG A 87 -8.64 -7.36 -10.65
N GLY A 88 -7.68 -8.04 -10.01
CA GLY A 88 -6.38 -7.47 -9.69
C GLY A 88 -5.60 -7.03 -10.93
N ARG A 89 -5.62 -7.82 -12.01
CA ARG A 89 -5.00 -7.44 -13.30
C ARG A 89 -5.64 -6.20 -13.91
N ARG A 90 -6.97 -6.03 -13.82
CA ARG A 90 -7.65 -4.81 -14.30
C ARG A 90 -7.26 -3.60 -13.45
N ALA A 91 -7.21 -3.74 -12.13
CA ALA A 91 -6.81 -2.68 -11.23
C ALA A 91 -5.35 -2.24 -11.46
N LEU A 92 -4.42 -3.19 -11.60
CA LEU A 92 -3.02 -2.90 -11.95
C LEU A 92 -2.89 -2.19 -13.29
N ARG A 93 -3.59 -2.65 -14.33
CA ARG A 93 -3.61 -1.95 -15.62
C ARG A 93 -4.14 -0.53 -15.49
N ARG A 94 -5.21 -0.33 -14.70
CA ARG A 94 -5.78 1.00 -14.47
C ARG A 94 -4.80 1.91 -13.74
N MET A 95 -4.12 1.42 -12.71
CA MET A 95 -3.06 2.16 -12.00
C MET A 95 -1.94 2.56 -12.96
N ASN A 96 -1.44 1.63 -13.77
CA ASN A 96 -0.40 1.89 -14.75
C ASN A 96 -0.83 2.89 -15.83
N GLN A 97 -2.09 2.85 -16.28
CA GLN A 97 -2.64 3.85 -17.21
C GLN A 97 -2.75 5.25 -16.60
N MET A 98 -3.04 5.36 -15.30
CA MET A 98 -3.10 6.65 -14.61
C MET A 98 -1.70 7.24 -14.45
N HIS A 99 -0.74 6.43 -14.02
CA HIS A 99 0.66 6.86 -13.87
C HIS A 99 1.35 7.11 -15.22
N GLY A 100 1.07 6.31 -16.25
CA GLY A 100 1.69 6.42 -17.58
C GLY A 100 1.33 7.69 -18.38
N ARG A 101 0.46 8.55 -17.84
CA ARG A 101 0.19 9.90 -18.37
C ARG A 101 1.27 10.92 -17.99
N PHE A 102 2.17 10.54 -17.10
CA PHE A 102 3.20 11.41 -16.55
C PHE A 102 4.58 10.78 -16.74
N ALA A 103 5.60 11.62 -16.89
CA ALA A 103 7.00 11.18 -16.96
C ALA A 103 7.55 10.94 -15.55
N ILE A 104 7.10 9.87 -14.90
CA ILE A 104 7.57 9.45 -13.56
C ILE A 104 8.83 8.61 -13.74
N THR A 105 9.89 8.95 -13.00
CA THR A 105 11.14 8.19 -13.07
C THR A 105 11.00 6.85 -12.36
N ASN A 106 11.82 5.86 -12.74
CA ASN A 106 11.85 4.59 -12.02
C ASN A 106 12.29 4.76 -10.57
N ASP A 107 13.17 5.73 -10.27
CA ASP A 107 13.61 6.02 -8.92
C ASP A 107 12.45 6.55 -8.04
N ASP A 108 11.59 7.40 -8.59
CA ASP A 108 10.37 7.83 -7.90
C ASP A 108 9.41 6.66 -7.64
N PHE A 109 9.23 5.76 -8.63
CA PHE A 109 8.43 4.54 -8.44
C PHE A 109 9.01 3.65 -7.34
N LEU A 110 10.32 3.40 -7.35
CA LEU A 110 10.99 2.57 -6.36
C LEU A 110 10.95 3.21 -4.97
N TYR A 111 11.07 4.54 -4.87
CA TYR A 111 10.91 5.26 -3.61
C TYR A 111 9.52 5.05 -3.02
N VAL A 112 8.46 5.28 -3.80
CA VAL A 112 7.07 5.08 -3.34
C VAL A 112 6.82 3.62 -2.99
N LEU A 113 7.23 2.67 -3.83
CA LEU A 113 7.06 1.24 -3.53
C LEU A 113 7.78 0.85 -2.22
N SER A 114 8.97 1.40 -1.99
CA SER A 114 9.74 1.14 -0.77
C SER A 114 9.02 1.66 0.47
N THR A 115 8.40 2.84 0.42
CA THR A 115 7.64 3.34 1.58
C THR A 115 6.44 2.44 1.89
N PHE A 116 5.74 1.94 0.87
CA PHE A 116 4.61 1.02 1.05
C PHE A 116 5.01 -0.34 1.66
N ILE A 117 6.25 -0.78 1.45
CA ILE A 117 6.76 -2.04 2.04
C ILE A 117 7.29 -1.81 3.46
N PHE A 118 8.16 -0.82 3.65
CA PHE A 118 8.92 -0.69 4.90
C PHE A 118 8.20 0.10 5.98
N GLU A 119 7.35 1.05 5.64
CA GLU A 119 6.66 1.86 6.65
C GLU A 119 5.68 1.04 7.51
N PRO A 120 4.87 0.10 6.96
CA PRO A 120 4.07 -0.80 7.79
C PRO A 120 4.90 -1.62 8.77
N ILE A 121 6.05 -2.15 8.32
CA ILE A 121 6.96 -2.94 9.17
C ILE A 121 7.50 -2.09 10.32
N ARG A 122 8.02 -0.88 10.01
CA ARG A 122 8.56 0.06 11.00
C ARG A 122 7.49 0.55 11.98
N TRP A 123 6.30 0.84 11.47
CA TRP A 123 5.16 1.27 12.27
C TRP A 123 4.77 0.19 13.27
N ILE A 124 4.54 -1.04 12.80
CA ILE A 124 4.14 -2.16 13.65
C ILE A 124 5.21 -2.46 14.71
N ALA A 125 6.49 -2.40 14.34
CA ALA A 125 7.58 -2.59 15.31
C ALA A 125 7.59 -1.55 16.45
N ARG A 126 7.11 -0.33 16.19
CA ARG A 126 7.12 0.78 17.15
C ARG A 126 5.80 0.95 17.91
N PHE A 127 4.67 0.76 17.24
CA PHE A 127 3.35 1.11 17.72
C PHE A 127 2.36 -0.06 17.74
N GLY A 128 2.67 -1.14 17.01
CA GLY A 128 1.80 -2.30 16.94
C GLY A 128 1.67 -3.00 18.29
N TRP A 129 0.52 -3.62 18.53
CA TRP A 129 0.24 -4.35 19.78
C TRP A 129 1.16 -5.56 20.01
N ARG A 130 1.90 -6.00 18.98
CA ARG A 130 2.98 -6.99 19.02
C ARG A 130 3.90 -6.82 17.79
N PRO A 131 5.14 -7.35 17.82
CA PRO A 131 5.98 -7.41 16.63
C PRO A 131 5.42 -8.38 15.56
N LEU A 132 5.85 -8.19 14.31
CA LEU A 132 5.67 -9.17 13.23
C LEU A 132 6.43 -10.46 13.57
N THR A 133 5.87 -11.60 13.18
CA THR A 133 6.56 -12.89 13.28
C THR A 133 7.59 -13.01 12.16
N PRO A 134 8.76 -13.64 12.41
CA PRO A 134 9.76 -13.91 11.38
C PRO A 134 9.22 -14.74 10.20
#